data_AF-A0A928TFY3-F1
#
_entry.id   AF-A0A928TFY3-F1
#
_cell.length_a   1.000
_cell.length_b   1.000
_cell.length_c   1.000
_cell.angle_alpha   90.00
_cell.angle_beta   90.00
_cell.angle_gamma   90.00
#
_symmetry.space_group_name_H-M   'P 1'
#
loop_
_entity.id
_entity.type
_entity.pdbx_description
1 polymer ?
#
loop_
_entity_poly.entity_id
_entity_poly.type
_entity_poly.pdbx_seq_one_letter_code
_entity_poly.pdbx_strand_id
1 'polypeptide(L)'
;MTLATADSALTAAYGRVRRIVRVPVTILDHAGILRAYDDDCIARGVLYTDPRTGATRPWRRGDADPDIEGFALTDSSRIYVQSDTTLPTATAHELLHANTAADFRGAVGEAINEGTTEHLAIKAVAAAGLPTVGPTGALAYPDQVTAVQQLIRVVGEDTLIAAYFGGSASLVAAYEALMPHTFATLRGTGTLDTAHMAALLVPRTAAQKIDLVRARLTAVPTEADAAAIRAICNSDAAMIPAIRAGVFADISRVVSERLDAPAAPANREVIQRVRSLPCADNAAISGILFFRVLPRITSTATAASLAEVTDFCGRDPAGVSTVRATVGPAITSLANERLNGWVSDADIDFIERLYRLPVADQASMRAVLGPRATDLWSFGQRMRLRVILASGRP
;
A
#
# COMPACT_ATOMS: atom_id res chain seq x y z
N MET A 1 12.14 -10.42 -29.26
CA MET A 1 13.11 -10.21 -28.15
C MET A 1 13.66 -11.56 -27.69
N THR A 2 14.88 -11.65 -27.12
CA THR A 2 15.37 -12.94 -26.58
C THR A 2 14.79 -13.22 -25.19
N LEU A 3 14.71 -14.49 -24.78
CA LEU A 3 14.27 -14.87 -23.42
C LEU A 3 15.15 -14.23 -22.32
N ALA A 4 16.47 -14.18 -22.51
CA ALA A 4 17.37 -13.58 -21.51
C ALA A 4 17.11 -12.07 -21.34
N THR A 5 16.84 -11.38 -22.45
CA THR A 5 16.47 -9.96 -22.41
C THR A 5 15.14 -9.75 -21.69
N ALA A 6 14.12 -10.55 -22.00
CA ALA A 6 12.80 -10.49 -21.37
C ALA A 6 12.88 -10.73 -19.85
N ASP A 7 13.57 -11.81 -19.45
CA ASP A 7 13.79 -12.20 -18.05
C ASP A 7 14.51 -11.10 -17.27
N SER A 8 15.56 -10.50 -17.85
CA SER A 8 16.27 -9.39 -17.23
C SER A 8 15.40 -8.15 -17.06
N ALA A 9 14.62 -7.77 -18.09
CA ALA A 9 13.73 -6.61 -18.03
C ALA A 9 12.65 -6.78 -16.96
N LEU A 10 11.99 -7.95 -16.92
CA LEU A 10 10.95 -8.26 -15.94
C LEU A 10 11.51 -8.38 -14.53
N THR A 11 12.67 -9.01 -14.34
CA THR A 11 13.32 -9.12 -13.02
C THR A 11 13.72 -7.74 -12.50
N ALA A 12 14.24 -6.86 -13.35
CA ALA A 12 14.56 -5.49 -12.95
C ALA A 12 13.31 -4.69 -12.55
N ALA A 13 12.22 -4.80 -13.32
CA ALA A 13 10.99 -4.07 -13.08
C ALA A 13 10.19 -4.59 -11.87
N TYR A 14 10.08 -5.92 -11.72
CA TYR A 14 9.13 -6.55 -10.80
C TYR A 14 9.77 -7.48 -9.77
N GLY A 15 11.10 -7.69 -9.81
CA GLY A 15 11.83 -8.57 -8.90
C GLY A 15 11.69 -8.25 -7.40
N ARG A 16 11.30 -7.02 -7.07
CA ARG A 16 10.98 -6.59 -5.69
C ARG A 16 9.60 -7.05 -5.22
N VAL A 17 8.67 -7.30 -6.14
CA VAL A 17 7.30 -7.75 -5.86
C VAL A 17 7.20 -9.27 -6.00
N ARG A 18 7.80 -9.83 -7.04
CA ARG A 18 7.76 -11.25 -7.38
C ARG A 18 9.12 -11.70 -7.89
N ARG A 19 9.63 -12.81 -7.37
CA ARG A 19 10.74 -13.51 -8.03
C ARG A 19 10.24 -14.04 -9.37
N ILE A 20 10.70 -13.43 -10.45
CA ILE A 20 10.37 -13.89 -11.81
C ILE A 20 10.98 -15.28 -12.00
N VAL A 21 10.12 -16.23 -12.30
CA VAL A 21 10.49 -17.61 -12.64
C VAL A 21 10.69 -17.68 -14.13
N ARG A 22 11.89 -18.07 -14.53
CA ARG A 22 12.24 -18.29 -15.92
C ARG A 22 11.64 -19.61 -16.41
N VAL A 23 10.86 -19.53 -17.49
CA VAL A 23 10.28 -20.68 -18.17
C VAL A 23 10.98 -20.89 -19.52
N PRO A 24 11.25 -22.13 -19.96
CA PRO A 24 11.78 -22.41 -21.29
C PRO A 24 10.90 -21.80 -22.39
N VAL A 25 11.50 -21.04 -23.31
CA VAL A 25 10.82 -20.46 -24.49
C VAL A 25 11.24 -21.22 -25.73
N THR A 26 10.27 -21.66 -26.52
CA THR A 26 10.46 -22.27 -27.84
C THR A 26 9.93 -21.30 -28.90
N ILE A 27 10.78 -20.94 -29.85
CA ILE A 27 10.39 -20.11 -31.00
C ILE A 27 9.97 -21.05 -32.14
N LEU A 28 8.75 -20.87 -32.65
CA LEU A 28 8.18 -21.68 -33.73
C LEU A 28 7.72 -20.80 -34.88
N ASP A 29 7.64 -21.34 -36.09
CA ASP A 29 6.93 -20.69 -37.19
C ASP A 29 5.42 -20.64 -36.92
N HIS A 30 4.69 -19.84 -37.70
CA HIS A 30 3.24 -19.68 -37.52
C HIS A 30 2.48 -21.02 -37.56
N ALA A 31 2.82 -21.92 -38.47
CA ALA A 31 2.19 -23.24 -38.52
C ALA A 31 2.54 -24.11 -37.30
N GLY A 32 3.75 -23.96 -36.74
CA GLY A 32 4.20 -24.66 -35.55
C GLY A 32 3.49 -24.19 -34.29
N ILE A 33 3.29 -22.88 -34.10
CA ILE A 33 2.59 -22.36 -32.93
C ILE A 33 1.12 -22.79 -32.91
N LEU A 34 0.42 -22.74 -34.04
CA LEU A 34 -0.96 -23.21 -34.15
C LEU A 34 -1.11 -24.69 -33.76
N ARG A 35 -0.21 -25.54 -34.27
CA ARG A 35 -0.19 -26.97 -33.91
C ARG A 35 0.08 -27.19 -32.43
N ALA A 36 1.04 -26.45 -31.86
CA ALA A 36 1.37 -26.58 -30.45
C ALA A 36 0.20 -26.14 -29.56
N TYR A 37 -0.51 -25.07 -29.94
CA TYR A 37 -1.69 -24.59 -29.22
C TYR A 37 -2.83 -25.59 -29.27
N ASP A 38 -3.14 -26.12 -30.46
CA ASP A 38 -4.15 -27.17 -30.63
C ASP A 38 -3.83 -28.40 -29.77
N ASP A 39 -2.58 -28.85 -29.78
CA ASP A 39 -2.16 -30.02 -29.00
C ASP A 39 -2.32 -29.78 -27.48
N ASP A 40 -2.03 -28.57 -26.96
CA ASP A 40 -2.29 -28.21 -25.54
C ASP A 40 -3.80 -28.19 -25.23
N CYS A 41 -4.60 -27.53 -26.06
CA CYS A 41 -6.05 -27.46 -25.88
C CYS A 41 -6.71 -28.86 -25.91
N ILE A 42 -6.27 -29.74 -26.81
CA ILE A 42 -6.73 -31.13 -26.90
C ILE A 42 -6.32 -31.90 -25.65
N ALA A 43 -5.06 -31.81 -25.22
CA ALA A 43 -4.55 -32.51 -24.04
C ALA A 43 -5.32 -32.13 -22.76
N ARG A 44 -5.76 -30.87 -22.67
CA ARG A 44 -6.59 -30.36 -21.58
C ARG A 44 -8.08 -30.68 -21.67
N GLY A 45 -8.55 -31.21 -22.80
CA GLY A 45 -9.98 -31.41 -23.06
C GLY A 45 -10.76 -30.09 -23.13
N VAL A 46 -10.15 -29.01 -23.64
CA VAL A 46 -10.85 -27.74 -23.86
C VAL A 46 -12.01 -27.94 -24.83
N LEU A 47 -13.12 -27.24 -24.58
CA LEU A 47 -14.23 -27.17 -25.52
C LEU A 47 -14.05 -25.96 -26.43
N TYR A 48 -14.14 -26.19 -27.73
CA TYR A 48 -14.27 -25.13 -28.72
C TYR A 48 -15.73 -24.67 -28.80
N THR A 49 -15.95 -23.37 -28.73
CA THR A 49 -17.25 -22.74 -28.96
C THR A 49 -17.20 -22.02 -30.31
N ASP A 50 -18.03 -22.45 -31.26
CA ASP A 50 -18.13 -21.80 -32.56
C ASP A 50 -18.66 -20.37 -32.38
N PRO A 51 -17.90 -19.32 -32.75
CA PRO A 51 -18.31 -17.94 -32.53
C PRO A 51 -19.54 -17.54 -33.36
N ARG A 52 -19.89 -18.28 -34.42
CA ARG A 52 -21.05 -18.00 -35.28
C ARG A 52 -22.33 -18.67 -34.78
N THR A 53 -22.22 -19.88 -34.24
CA THR A 53 -23.39 -20.69 -33.88
C THR A 53 -23.58 -20.83 -32.36
N GLY A 54 -22.55 -20.52 -31.58
CA GLY A 54 -22.50 -20.78 -30.14
C GLY A 54 -22.42 -22.27 -29.79
N ALA A 55 -22.35 -23.17 -30.78
CA ALA A 55 -22.29 -24.60 -30.56
C ALA A 55 -20.93 -24.97 -29.94
N THR A 56 -20.95 -25.81 -28.91
CA THR A 56 -19.75 -26.30 -28.23
C THR A 56 -19.42 -27.72 -28.69
N ARG A 57 -18.13 -28.00 -28.84
CA ARG A 57 -17.60 -29.34 -29.17
C ARG A 57 -16.20 -29.52 -28.60
N PRO A 58 -15.68 -30.76 -28.46
CA PRO A 58 -14.26 -30.95 -28.14
C PRO A 58 -13.35 -30.22 -29.13
N TRP A 59 -12.27 -29.62 -28.62
CA TRP A 59 -11.22 -29.01 -29.44
C TRP A 59 -10.60 -30.01 -30.40
N ARG A 60 -10.24 -29.56 -31.59
CA ARG A 60 -9.59 -30.33 -32.66
C ARG A 60 -8.49 -29.51 -33.30
N ARG A 61 -7.57 -30.18 -33.98
CA ARG A 61 -6.54 -29.50 -34.77
C ARG A 61 -7.18 -28.62 -35.85
N GLY A 62 -6.71 -27.38 -35.95
CA GLY A 62 -7.25 -26.32 -36.81
C GLY A 62 -8.24 -25.39 -36.12
N ASP A 63 -8.50 -25.57 -34.81
CA ASP A 63 -9.39 -24.68 -34.05
C ASP A 63 -8.65 -23.48 -33.43
N ALA A 64 -7.31 -23.55 -33.33
CA ALA A 64 -6.47 -22.44 -32.90
C ALA A 64 -6.76 -21.15 -33.68
N ASP A 65 -6.76 -20.04 -32.95
CA ASP A 65 -6.90 -18.70 -33.52
C ASP A 65 -5.72 -18.44 -34.46
N PRO A 66 -5.96 -18.11 -35.75
CA PRO A 66 -4.89 -17.79 -36.69
C PRO A 66 -4.09 -16.54 -36.33
N ASP A 67 -4.54 -15.73 -35.36
CA ASP A 67 -3.82 -14.53 -34.91
C ASP A 67 -2.98 -14.78 -33.64
N ILE A 68 -2.77 -16.03 -33.23
CA ILE A 68 -1.96 -16.35 -32.04
C ILE A 68 -0.46 -16.05 -32.24
N GLU A 69 0.08 -15.12 -31.44
CA GLU A 69 1.50 -14.76 -31.50
C GLU A 69 2.36 -15.46 -30.44
N GLY A 70 1.73 -15.98 -29.39
CA GLY A 70 2.37 -16.57 -28.23
C GLY A 70 1.38 -17.29 -27.34
N PHE A 71 1.87 -18.25 -26.55
CA PHE A 71 1.15 -18.75 -25.38
C PHE A 71 2.09 -19.45 -24.39
N ALA A 72 1.74 -19.41 -23.11
CA ALA A 72 2.29 -20.28 -22.09
C ALA A 72 1.46 -21.56 -21.95
N LEU A 73 2.12 -22.71 -21.80
CA LEU A 73 1.44 -23.94 -21.38
C LEU A 73 0.78 -23.74 -20.02
N THR A 74 -0.30 -24.48 -19.79
CA THR A 74 -1.14 -24.33 -18.60
C THR A 74 -0.44 -24.66 -17.29
N ASP A 75 0.53 -25.58 -17.34
CA ASP A 75 1.39 -25.93 -16.22
C ASP A 75 2.60 -24.99 -16.07
N SER A 76 2.67 -23.94 -16.91
CA SER A 76 3.78 -23.00 -17.02
C SER A 76 5.14 -23.68 -17.25
N SER A 77 5.16 -24.91 -17.80
CA SER A 77 6.41 -25.64 -18.04
C SER A 77 7.15 -25.16 -19.30
N ARG A 78 6.45 -24.48 -20.21
CA ARG A 78 6.99 -23.96 -21.48
C ARG A 78 6.18 -22.80 -22.00
N ILE A 79 6.85 -21.92 -22.73
CA ILE A 79 6.28 -20.84 -23.52
C ILE A 79 6.59 -21.09 -25.00
N TYR A 80 5.62 -20.83 -25.86
CA TYR A 80 5.78 -20.79 -27.31
C TYR A 80 5.59 -19.37 -27.80
N VAL A 81 6.49 -18.90 -28.67
CA VAL A 81 6.37 -17.58 -29.32
C VAL A 81 6.57 -17.76 -30.81
N GLN A 82 5.75 -17.09 -31.60
CA GLN A 82 5.82 -17.10 -33.06
C GLN A 82 7.10 -16.39 -33.52
N SER A 83 7.80 -16.98 -34.50
CA SER A 83 9.10 -16.50 -34.98
C SER A 83 9.02 -15.21 -35.79
N ASP A 84 7.88 -14.97 -36.42
CA ASP A 84 7.56 -13.85 -37.28
C ASP A 84 6.69 -12.80 -36.59
N THR A 85 6.42 -12.93 -35.27
CA THR A 85 5.83 -11.82 -34.53
C THR A 85 6.73 -10.59 -34.63
N THR A 86 6.11 -9.47 -34.94
CA THR A 86 6.79 -8.17 -35.00
C THR A 86 6.71 -7.42 -33.67
N LEU A 87 6.01 -7.96 -32.67
CA LEU A 87 5.77 -7.32 -31.39
C LEU A 87 6.97 -7.51 -30.46
N PRO A 88 7.68 -6.43 -30.08
CA PRO A 88 8.86 -6.55 -29.22
C PRO A 88 8.55 -7.12 -27.83
N THR A 89 7.31 -6.93 -27.35
CA THR A 89 6.84 -7.31 -26.01
C THR A 89 6.46 -8.79 -25.89
N ALA A 90 6.22 -9.51 -26.99
CA ALA A 90 5.65 -10.87 -26.99
C ALA A 90 6.33 -11.84 -26.00
N THR A 91 7.67 -11.92 -26.00
CA THR A 91 8.37 -12.82 -25.06
C THR A 91 8.22 -12.41 -23.59
N ALA A 92 8.17 -11.11 -23.29
CA ALA A 92 7.94 -10.65 -21.91
C ALA A 92 6.48 -10.83 -21.50
N HIS A 93 5.55 -10.61 -22.43
CA HIS A 93 4.12 -10.88 -22.26
C HIS A 93 3.88 -12.34 -21.84
N GLU A 94 4.36 -13.29 -22.64
CA GLU A 94 4.16 -14.71 -22.33
C GLU A 94 4.87 -15.14 -21.03
N LEU A 95 6.03 -14.56 -20.72
CA LEU A 95 6.72 -14.85 -19.47
C LEU A 95 5.98 -14.31 -18.25
N LEU A 96 5.21 -13.23 -18.39
CA LEU A 96 4.34 -12.71 -17.34
C LEU A 96 3.16 -13.64 -17.07
N HIS A 97 2.55 -14.25 -18.08
CA HIS A 97 1.51 -15.29 -17.88
C HIS A 97 1.99 -16.44 -17.01
N ALA A 98 3.24 -16.89 -17.19
CA ALA A 98 3.82 -17.93 -16.34
C ALA A 98 4.08 -17.49 -14.88
N ASN A 99 4.05 -16.18 -14.61
CA ASN A 99 4.34 -15.58 -13.31
C ASN A 99 3.11 -14.95 -12.63
N THR A 100 1.97 -14.90 -13.32
CA THR A 100 0.70 -14.40 -12.78
C THR A 100 0.17 -15.30 -11.65
N ALA A 101 -0.60 -14.73 -10.73
CA ALA A 101 -1.29 -15.49 -9.71
C ALA A 101 -2.35 -16.39 -10.35
N ALA A 102 -2.44 -17.64 -9.91
CA ALA A 102 -3.26 -18.67 -10.55
C ALA A 102 -4.77 -18.31 -10.59
N ASP A 103 -5.27 -17.53 -9.64
CA ASP A 103 -6.65 -17.08 -9.57
C ASP A 103 -6.92 -15.80 -10.39
N PHE A 104 -5.88 -15.08 -10.83
CA PHE A 104 -6.00 -13.75 -11.42
C PHE A 104 -6.89 -13.77 -12.66
N ARG A 105 -6.54 -14.59 -13.66
CA ARG A 105 -7.31 -14.71 -14.92
C ARG A 105 -8.77 -15.11 -14.68
N GLY A 106 -9.01 -16.07 -13.80
CA GLY A 106 -10.37 -16.54 -13.48
C GLY A 106 -11.23 -15.48 -12.80
N ALA A 107 -10.64 -14.68 -11.91
CA ALA A 107 -11.32 -13.61 -11.20
C ALA A 107 -11.58 -12.39 -12.10
N VAL A 108 -10.57 -11.92 -12.82
CA VAL A 108 -10.62 -10.65 -13.57
C VAL A 108 -11.15 -10.78 -14.99
N GLY A 109 -11.14 -12.00 -15.54
CA GLY A 109 -11.51 -12.27 -16.93
C GLY A 109 -10.39 -12.02 -17.94
N GLU A 110 -10.61 -12.54 -19.14
CA GLU A 110 -9.60 -12.59 -20.21
C GLU A 110 -9.07 -11.21 -20.60
N ALA A 111 -9.96 -10.29 -20.97
CA ALA A 111 -9.56 -8.99 -21.49
C ALA A 111 -8.73 -8.16 -20.50
N ILE A 112 -9.06 -8.24 -19.20
CA ILE A 112 -8.30 -7.55 -18.15
C ILE A 112 -6.98 -8.29 -17.89
N ASN A 113 -6.96 -9.63 -17.94
CA ASN A 113 -5.75 -10.43 -17.80
C ASN A 113 -4.72 -10.10 -18.90
N GLU A 114 -5.14 -10.16 -20.16
CA GLU A 114 -4.29 -9.87 -21.32
C GLU A 114 -3.85 -8.40 -21.33
N GLY A 115 -4.78 -7.46 -21.11
CA GLY A 115 -4.44 -6.04 -20.99
C GLY A 115 -3.47 -5.72 -19.86
N THR A 116 -3.56 -6.43 -18.72
CA THR A 116 -2.65 -6.23 -17.59
C THR A 116 -1.28 -6.80 -17.91
N THR A 117 -1.25 -7.99 -18.48
CA THR A 117 -0.02 -8.66 -18.92
C THR A 117 0.74 -7.78 -19.92
N GLU A 118 0.04 -7.25 -20.93
CA GLU A 118 0.65 -6.39 -21.93
C GLU A 118 1.09 -5.04 -21.36
N HIS A 119 0.27 -4.39 -20.52
CA HIS A 119 0.65 -3.14 -19.83
C HIS A 119 1.96 -3.31 -19.04
N LEU A 120 2.09 -4.41 -18.30
CA LEU A 120 3.29 -4.71 -17.52
C LEU A 120 4.49 -5.07 -18.42
N ALA A 121 4.27 -5.81 -19.52
CA ALA A 121 5.32 -6.12 -20.50
C ALA A 121 5.89 -4.84 -21.14
N ILE A 122 5.02 -3.95 -21.64
CA ILE A 122 5.39 -2.65 -22.21
C ILE A 122 6.24 -1.87 -21.20
N LYS A 123 5.78 -1.76 -19.95
CA LYS A 123 6.47 -0.98 -18.92
C LYS A 123 7.85 -1.52 -18.60
N ALA A 124 8.01 -2.84 -18.46
CA ALA A 124 9.30 -3.46 -18.20
C ALA A 124 10.27 -3.33 -19.38
N VAL A 125 9.78 -3.54 -20.60
CA VAL A 125 10.56 -3.42 -21.84
C VAL A 125 11.00 -1.97 -22.08
N ALA A 126 10.11 -1.00 -21.90
CA ALA A 126 10.43 0.43 -21.97
C ALA A 126 11.47 0.83 -20.92
N ALA A 127 11.33 0.37 -19.67
CA ALA A 127 12.29 0.65 -18.60
C ALA A 127 13.69 0.08 -18.89
N ALA A 128 13.78 -0.98 -19.69
CA ALA A 128 15.04 -1.54 -20.19
C ALA A 128 15.61 -0.79 -21.42
N GLY A 129 14.96 0.28 -21.87
CA GLY A 129 15.39 1.08 -23.03
C GLY A 129 15.13 0.39 -24.38
N LEU A 130 14.18 -0.55 -24.44
CA LEU A 130 13.86 -1.32 -25.62
C LEU A 130 12.59 -0.80 -26.30
N PRO A 131 12.42 -0.99 -27.62
CA PRO A 131 11.18 -0.66 -28.31
C PRO A 131 9.99 -1.45 -27.76
N THR A 132 8.81 -0.82 -27.68
CA THR A 132 7.57 -1.44 -27.19
C THR A 132 6.49 -1.60 -28.26
N VAL A 133 6.74 -1.08 -29.46
CA VAL A 133 5.83 -1.20 -30.61
C VAL A 133 6.56 -1.85 -31.78
N GLY A 134 5.81 -2.53 -32.64
CA GLY A 134 6.37 -3.16 -33.84
C GLY A 134 6.89 -2.12 -34.86
N PRO A 135 7.54 -2.57 -35.96
CA PRO A 135 8.10 -1.68 -36.99
C PRO A 135 7.08 -0.72 -37.64
N THR A 136 5.79 -1.07 -37.60
CA THR A 136 4.68 -0.26 -38.10
C THR A 136 4.12 0.72 -37.07
N GLY A 137 4.64 0.71 -35.83
CA GLY A 137 4.07 1.45 -34.69
C GLY A 137 2.88 0.75 -34.03
N ALA A 138 2.51 -0.45 -34.46
CA ALA A 138 1.43 -1.23 -33.86
C ALA A 138 1.79 -1.69 -32.44
N LEU A 139 0.80 -1.63 -31.55
CA LEU A 139 0.86 -2.15 -30.18
C LEU A 139 0.01 -3.42 -30.08
N ALA A 140 0.44 -4.39 -29.28
CA ALA A 140 -0.41 -5.52 -28.92
C ALA A 140 -1.62 -5.04 -28.10
N TYR A 141 -2.81 -5.58 -28.37
CA TYR A 141 -4.01 -5.40 -27.55
C TYR A 141 -4.31 -3.94 -27.10
N PRO A 142 -4.31 -2.95 -28.02
CA PRO A 142 -4.35 -1.53 -27.65
C PRO A 142 -5.60 -1.17 -26.83
N ASP A 143 -6.75 -1.78 -27.14
CA ASP A 143 -8.00 -1.56 -26.43
C ASP A 143 -7.98 -2.15 -25.01
N GLN A 144 -7.37 -3.31 -24.83
CA GLN A 144 -7.25 -3.96 -23.51
C GLN A 144 -6.27 -3.21 -22.61
N VAL A 145 -5.13 -2.76 -23.17
CA VAL A 145 -4.18 -1.90 -22.47
C VAL A 145 -4.85 -0.59 -22.05
N THR A 146 -5.65 0.02 -22.94
CA THR A 146 -6.41 1.24 -22.62
C THR A 146 -7.40 1.00 -21.48
N ALA A 147 -8.13 -0.11 -21.51
CA ALA A 147 -9.07 -0.48 -20.45
C ALA A 147 -8.36 -0.70 -19.10
N VAL A 148 -7.19 -1.33 -19.10
CA VAL A 148 -6.39 -1.51 -17.88
C VAL A 148 -5.82 -0.20 -17.38
N GLN A 149 -5.39 0.70 -18.25
CA GLN A 149 -4.98 2.05 -17.83
C GLN A 149 -6.12 2.84 -17.19
N GLN A 150 -7.37 2.67 -17.65
CA GLN A 150 -8.54 3.22 -16.97
C GLN A 150 -8.75 2.57 -15.60
N LEU A 151 -8.60 1.25 -15.48
CA LEU A 151 -8.67 0.54 -14.20
C LEU A 151 -7.59 1.01 -13.22
N ILE A 152 -6.36 1.23 -13.70
CA ILE A 152 -5.25 1.79 -12.92
C ILE A 152 -5.61 3.17 -12.36
N ARG A 153 -6.30 4.03 -13.12
CA ARG A 153 -6.77 5.34 -12.62
C ARG A 153 -7.81 5.23 -11.50
N VAL A 154 -8.49 4.09 -11.41
CA VAL A 154 -9.44 3.81 -10.33
C VAL A 154 -8.71 3.23 -9.13
N VAL A 155 -7.98 2.13 -9.29
CA VAL A 155 -7.45 1.35 -8.14
C VAL A 155 -5.99 1.62 -7.77
N GLY A 156 -5.26 2.35 -8.62
CA GLY A 156 -3.81 2.52 -8.54
C GLY A 156 -3.03 1.35 -9.16
N GLU A 157 -1.88 1.65 -9.76
CA GLU A 157 -1.05 0.65 -10.45
C GLU A 157 -0.42 -0.35 -9.47
N ASP A 158 -0.01 0.09 -8.29
CA ASP A 158 0.57 -0.78 -7.26
C ASP A 158 -0.42 -1.87 -6.82
N THR A 159 -1.70 -1.52 -6.69
CA THR A 159 -2.78 -2.47 -6.39
C THR A 159 -2.90 -3.52 -7.50
N LEU A 160 -2.88 -3.09 -8.77
CA LEU A 160 -2.94 -3.98 -9.92
C LEU A 160 -1.73 -4.94 -9.95
N ILE A 161 -0.50 -4.42 -9.77
CA ILE A 161 0.73 -5.22 -9.75
C ILE A 161 0.71 -6.22 -8.59
N ALA A 162 0.34 -5.78 -7.38
CA ALA A 162 0.24 -6.66 -6.22
C ALA A 162 -0.79 -7.77 -6.44
N ALA A 163 -1.92 -7.47 -7.08
CA ALA A 163 -2.94 -8.46 -7.40
C ALA A 163 -2.48 -9.43 -8.50
N TYR A 164 -1.84 -8.92 -9.55
CA TYR A 164 -1.34 -9.72 -10.67
C TYR A 164 -0.38 -10.81 -10.19
N PHE A 165 0.55 -10.49 -9.30
CA PHE A 165 1.54 -11.46 -8.81
C PHE A 165 1.16 -12.18 -7.51
N GLY A 166 0.22 -11.61 -6.73
CA GLY A 166 -0.10 -12.05 -5.36
C GLY A 166 -1.52 -12.57 -5.15
N GLY A 167 -2.40 -12.44 -6.13
CA GLY A 167 -3.79 -12.93 -6.09
C GLY A 167 -4.82 -11.82 -6.30
N SER A 168 -5.94 -12.15 -6.95
CA SER A 168 -6.92 -11.18 -7.45
C SER A 168 -7.69 -10.41 -6.37
N ALA A 169 -7.76 -10.95 -5.15
CA ALA A 169 -8.65 -10.46 -4.10
C ALA A 169 -8.43 -8.98 -3.75
N SER A 170 -7.17 -8.51 -3.76
CA SER A 170 -6.85 -7.10 -3.44
C SER A 170 -7.37 -6.13 -4.50
N LEU A 171 -7.29 -6.50 -5.78
CA LEU A 171 -7.82 -5.71 -6.90
C LEU A 171 -9.35 -5.65 -6.86
N VAL A 172 -10.01 -6.80 -6.67
CA VAL A 172 -11.47 -6.90 -6.56
C VAL A 172 -11.97 -6.05 -5.39
N ALA A 173 -11.39 -6.22 -4.21
CA ALA A 173 -11.77 -5.45 -3.02
C ALA A 173 -11.53 -3.94 -3.20
N ALA A 174 -10.41 -3.54 -3.82
CA ALA A 174 -10.12 -2.13 -4.09
C ALA A 174 -11.14 -1.52 -5.05
N TYR A 175 -11.45 -2.20 -6.15
CA TYR A 175 -12.44 -1.75 -7.11
C TYR A 175 -13.83 -1.60 -6.46
N GLU A 176 -14.30 -2.62 -5.74
CA GLU A 176 -15.63 -2.60 -5.12
C GLU A 176 -15.73 -1.61 -3.95
N ALA A 177 -14.59 -1.27 -3.32
CA ALA A 177 -14.55 -0.17 -2.36
C ALA A 177 -14.72 1.21 -3.02
N LEU A 178 -14.27 1.33 -4.27
CA LEU A 178 -14.18 2.58 -5.02
C LEU A 178 -15.30 2.78 -6.04
N MET A 179 -15.99 1.74 -6.48
CA MET A 179 -16.98 1.81 -7.54
C MET A 179 -18.36 1.39 -7.01
N PRO A 180 -19.45 1.96 -7.56
CA PRO A 180 -20.81 1.59 -7.15
C PRO A 180 -21.26 0.24 -7.73
N HIS A 181 -20.43 -0.43 -8.53
CA HIS A 181 -20.72 -1.70 -9.19
C HIS A 181 -19.73 -2.76 -8.72
N THR A 182 -20.11 -4.04 -8.87
CA THR A 182 -19.25 -5.18 -8.53
C THR A 182 -18.16 -5.37 -9.60
N PHE A 183 -17.05 -6.01 -9.24
CA PHE A 183 -16.03 -6.36 -10.23
C PHE A 183 -16.58 -7.32 -11.30
N ALA A 184 -17.52 -8.20 -10.91
CA ALA A 184 -18.20 -9.09 -11.86
C ALA A 184 -18.97 -8.32 -12.94
N THR A 185 -19.54 -7.15 -12.60
CA THR A 185 -20.20 -6.25 -13.56
C THR A 185 -19.19 -5.62 -14.52
N LEU A 186 -18.00 -5.25 -14.03
CA LEU A 186 -16.91 -4.73 -14.85
C LEU A 186 -16.40 -5.77 -15.85
N ARG A 187 -16.14 -7.00 -15.37
CA ARG A 187 -15.62 -8.10 -16.18
C ARG A 187 -16.54 -8.47 -17.35
N GLY A 188 -17.86 -8.35 -17.16
CA GLY A 188 -18.84 -8.74 -18.17
C GLY A 188 -18.80 -10.24 -18.50
N THR A 189 -19.14 -10.58 -19.75
CA THR A 189 -19.32 -11.96 -20.24
C THR A 189 -18.12 -12.55 -20.97
N GLY A 190 -17.01 -11.81 -21.12
CA GLY A 190 -15.74 -12.33 -21.63
C GLY A 190 -15.14 -11.59 -22.83
N THR A 191 -15.97 -10.90 -23.63
CA THR A 191 -15.47 -10.01 -24.70
C THR A 191 -15.26 -8.60 -24.14
N LEU A 192 -14.16 -7.95 -24.54
CA LEU A 192 -13.92 -6.55 -24.18
C LEU A 192 -14.97 -5.65 -24.85
N ASP A 193 -15.80 -5.01 -24.03
CA ASP A 193 -16.62 -3.87 -24.43
C ASP A 193 -15.99 -2.60 -23.85
N THR A 194 -15.23 -1.89 -24.69
CA THR A 194 -14.48 -0.70 -24.27
C THR A 194 -15.39 0.44 -23.81
N ALA A 195 -16.58 0.58 -24.41
CA ALA A 195 -17.55 1.60 -24.02
C ALA A 195 -18.15 1.29 -22.65
N HIS A 196 -18.53 0.04 -22.42
CA HIS A 196 -19.01 -0.43 -21.12
C HIS A 196 -17.95 -0.26 -20.02
N MET A 197 -16.71 -0.69 -20.27
CA MET A 197 -15.61 -0.51 -19.31
C MET A 197 -15.36 0.98 -19.02
N ALA A 198 -15.31 1.84 -20.04
CA ALA A 198 -15.13 3.28 -19.83
C ALA A 198 -16.24 3.89 -18.97
N ALA A 199 -17.50 3.47 -19.15
CA ALA A 199 -18.62 3.91 -18.32
C ALA A 199 -18.50 3.44 -16.86
N LEU A 200 -17.94 2.25 -16.63
CA LEU A 200 -17.75 1.66 -15.29
C LEU A 200 -16.44 2.04 -14.60
N LEU A 201 -15.55 2.76 -15.29
CA LEU A 201 -14.21 3.15 -14.81
C LEU A 201 -14.03 4.67 -14.69
N VAL A 202 -15.13 5.39 -14.46
CA VAL A 202 -15.08 6.83 -14.17
C VAL A 202 -14.48 7.04 -12.77
N PRO A 203 -13.29 7.67 -12.63
CA PRO A 203 -12.68 7.86 -11.32
C PRO A 203 -13.54 8.76 -10.43
N ARG A 204 -13.61 8.44 -9.14
CA ARG A 204 -14.32 9.29 -8.16
C ARG A 204 -13.60 10.61 -7.95
N THR A 205 -14.39 11.66 -7.74
CA THR A 205 -13.88 12.97 -7.30
C THR A 205 -13.34 12.90 -5.87
N ALA A 206 -12.51 13.86 -5.48
CA ALA A 206 -12.00 13.95 -4.11
C ALA A 206 -13.14 13.99 -3.06
N ALA A 207 -14.22 14.73 -3.32
CA ALA A 207 -15.38 14.81 -2.44
C ALA A 207 -16.05 13.43 -2.25
N GLN A 208 -16.29 12.70 -3.34
CA GLN A 208 -16.85 11.35 -3.27
C GLN A 208 -15.93 10.37 -2.52
N LYS A 209 -14.61 10.49 -2.69
CA LYS A 209 -13.63 9.68 -1.95
C LYS A 209 -13.64 10.01 -0.45
N ILE A 210 -13.72 11.30 -0.09
CA ILE A 210 -13.87 11.74 1.31
C ILE A 210 -15.11 11.11 1.94
N ASP A 211 -16.26 11.13 1.26
CA ASP A 211 -17.49 10.54 1.79
C ASP A 211 -17.38 9.02 1.96
N LEU A 212 -16.72 8.32 1.03
CA LEU A 212 -16.45 6.88 1.17
C LEU A 212 -15.54 6.56 2.36
N VAL A 213 -14.54 7.41 2.62
CA VAL A 213 -13.66 7.27 3.79
C VAL A 213 -14.46 7.52 5.06
N ARG A 214 -15.28 8.57 5.13
CA ARG A 214 -16.15 8.86 6.28
C ARG A 214 -17.11 7.71 6.60
N ALA A 215 -17.72 7.12 5.58
CA ALA A 215 -18.62 5.97 5.74
C ALA A 215 -17.92 4.74 6.37
N ARG A 216 -16.60 4.61 6.17
CA ARG A 216 -15.77 3.51 6.70
C ARG A 216 -15.00 3.85 7.97
N LEU A 217 -14.83 5.13 8.27
CA LEU A 217 -14.29 5.65 9.54
C LEU A 217 -15.34 5.52 10.65
N THR A 218 -15.66 4.28 11.00
CA THR A 218 -16.47 3.96 12.19
C THR A 218 -15.65 4.18 13.45
N ALA A 219 -16.28 4.02 14.62
CA ALA A 219 -15.55 4.09 15.88
C ALA A 219 -14.49 2.97 16.00
N VAL A 220 -14.67 1.80 15.38
CA VAL A 220 -13.70 0.69 15.34
C VAL A 220 -13.54 0.23 13.88
N PRO A 221 -12.67 0.87 13.08
CA PRO A 221 -12.40 0.37 11.73
C PRO A 221 -11.85 -1.06 11.80
N THR A 222 -12.49 -1.96 11.05
CA THR A 222 -12.00 -3.31 10.83
C THR A 222 -10.75 -3.29 9.94
N GLU A 223 -10.06 -4.43 9.80
CA GLU A 223 -8.95 -4.51 8.85
C GLU A 223 -9.43 -4.33 7.40
N ALA A 224 -10.65 -4.79 7.09
CA ALA A 224 -11.28 -4.56 5.80
C ALA A 224 -11.56 -3.07 5.55
N ASP A 225 -12.04 -2.33 6.56
CA ASP A 225 -12.23 -0.88 6.47
C ASP A 225 -10.89 -0.17 6.25
N ALA A 226 -9.85 -0.55 7.00
CA ALA A 226 -8.52 0.02 6.85
C ALA A 226 -7.94 -0.25 5.46
N ALA A 227 -8.09 -1.46 4.93
CA ALA A 227 -7.67 -1.82 3.59
C ALA A 227 -8.42 -1.01 2.52
N ALA A 228 -9.75 -0.86 2.66
CA ALA A 228 -10.56 -0.05 1.76
C ALA A 228 -10.18 1.44 1.82
N ILE A 229 -9.92 2.00 3.00
CA ILE A 229 -9.47 3.39 3.14
C ILE A 229 -8.08 3.56 2.51
N ARG A 230 -7.15 2.61 2.68
CA ARG A 230 -5.85 2.62 1.99
C ARG A 230 -6.02 2.62 0.47
N ALA A 231 -6.88 1.76 -0.07
CA ALA A 231 -7.19 1.74 -1.50
C ALA A 231 -7.77 3.08 -1.98
N ILE A 232 -8.71 3.67 -1.23
CA ILE A 232 -9.28 4.97 -1.57
C ILE A 232 -8.20 6.05 -1.58
N CYS A 233 -7.35 6.10 -0.57
CA CYS A 233 -6.33 7.14 -0.44
C CYS A 233 -5.16 6.95 -1.44
N ASN A 234 -4.86 5.72 -1.88
CA ASN A 234 -3.78 5.45 -2.85
C ASN A 234 -4.22 5.47 -4.31
N SER A 235 -5.53 5.47 -4.59
CA SER A 235 -6.05 5.47 -5.98
C SER A 235 -5.58 6.66 -6.83
N ASP A 236 -5.31 7.82 -6.22
CA ASP A 236 -4.76 9.00 -6.89
C ASP A 236 -3.91 9.83 -5.92
N ALA A 237 -2.59 9.78 -6.12
CA ALA A 237 -1.64 10.48 -5.27
C ALA A 237 -1.86 12.00 -5.23
N ALA A 238 -2.37 12.59 -6.32
CA ALA A 238 -2.66 14.02 -6.39
C ALA A 238 -3.86 14.42 -5.52
N MET A 239 -4.77 13.49 -5.22
CA MET A 239 -5.92 13.73 -4.36
C MET A 239 -5.63 13.58 -2.86
N ILE A 240 -4.50 12.97 -2.48
CA ILE A 240 -4.17 12.70 -1.07
C ILE A 240 -4.26 13.96 -0.19
N PRO A 241 -3.71 15.13 -0.57
CA PRO A 241 -3.82 16.33 0.27
C PRO A 241 -5.27 16.76 0.52
N ALA A 242 -6.12 16.71 -0.52
CA ALA A 242 -7.53 17.07 -0.42
C ALA A 242 -8.31 16.07 0.44
N ILE A 243 -8.08 14.76 0.24
CA ILE A 243 -8.70 13.71 1.06
C ILE A 243 -8.29 13.87 2.53
N ARG A 244 -6.99 14.01 2.80
CA ARG A 244 -6.43 14.23 4.14
C ARG A 244 -7.10 15.41 4.83
N ALA A 245 -7.18 16.56 4.16
CA ALA A 245 -7.86 17.75 4.69
C ALA A 245 -9.35 17.49 4.98
N GLY A 246 -10.04 16.78 4.08
CA GLY A 246 -11.46 16.49 4.21
C GLY A 246 -11.84 15.51 5.33
N VAL A 247 -10.97 14.54 5.65
CA VAL A 247 -11.23 13.50 6.66
C VAL A 247 -10.54 13.76 8.00
N PHE A 248 -9.75 14.84 8.10
CA PHE A 248 -8.93 15.12 9.29
C PHE A 248 -9.76 15.21 10.57
N ALA A 249 -10.87 15.95 10.54
CA ALA A 249 -11.75 16.10 11.70
C ALA A 249 -12.36 14.75 12.14
N ASP A 250 -12.74 13.90 11.18
CA ASP A 250 -13.32 12.59 11.44
C ASP A 250 -12.30 11.64 12.07
N ILE A 251 -11.09 11.58 11.52
CA ILE A 251 -9.97 10.82 12.09
C ILE A 251 -9.66 11.31 13.51
N SER A 252 -9.60 12.63 13.69
CA SER A 252 -9.33 13.26 14.98
C SER A 252 -10.36 12.90 16.04
N ARG A 253 -11.64 12.86 15.65
CA ARG A 253 -12.75 12.43 16.49
C ARG A 253 -12.61 10.97 16.89
N VAL A 254 -12.39 10.05 15.93
CA VAL A 254 -12.23 8.61 16.21
C VAL A 254 -11.06 8.36 17.16
N VAL A 255 -9.91 9.00 16.94
CA VAL A 255 -8.75 8.90 17.84
C VAL A 255 -9.10 9.43 19.23
N SER A 256 -9.78 10.58 19.33
CA SER A 256 -10.15 11.18 20.61
C SER A 256 -11.11 10.29 21.41
N GLU A 257 -12.17 9.80 20.78
CA GLU A 257 -13.14 8.88 21.40
C GLU A 257 -12.45 7.60 21.92
N ARG A 258 -11.45 7.09 21.20
CA ARG A 258 -10.68 5.91 21.60
C ARG A 258 -9.75 6.17 22.78
N LEU A 259 -9.16 7.36 22.87
CA LEU A 259 -8.33 7.72 24.02
C LEU A 259 -9.15 7.88 25.30
N ASP A 260 -10.40 8.29 25.17
CA ASP A 260 -11.33 8.47 26.30
C ASP A 260 -11.99 7.15 26.75
N ALA A 261 -11.93 6.09 25.95
CA ALA A 261 -12.51 4.79 26.28
C ALA A 261 -11.63 3.95 27.24
N PRO A 262 -12.22 3.21 28.21
CA PRO A 262 -11.49 2.49 29.27
C PRO A 262 -10.72 1.23 28.82
N ALA A 263 -10.79 0.81 27.56
CA ALA A 263 -10.20 -0.43 27.04
C ALA A 263 -8.86 -0.20 26.30
N ALA A 264 -7.77 0.03 27.05
CA ALA A 264 -6.48 0.47 26.50
C ALA A 264 -5.87 -0.42 25.38
N PRO A 265 -5.87 -1.77 25.46
CA PRO A 265 -5.21 -2.59 24.43
C PRO A 265 -5.90 -2.55 23.06
N ALA A 266 -7.23 -2.68 23.03
CA ALA A 266 -8.02 -2.66 21.79
C ALA A 266 -7.99 -1.26 21.13
N ASN A 267 -7.97 -0.20 21.95
CA ASN A 267 -7.88 1.17 21.44
C ASN A 267 -6.52 1.45 20.79
N ARG A 268 -5.43 0.83 21.27
CA ARG A 268 -4.10 0.98 20.67
C ARG A 268 -4.03 0.43 19.25
N GLU A 269 -4.64 -0.75 19.02
CA GLU A 269 -4.70 -1.36 17.70
C GLU A 269 -5.48 -0.47 16.71
N VAL A 270 -6.62 0.07 17.13
CA VAL A 270 -7.42 1.01 16.31
C VAL A 270 -6.60 2.26 15.95
N ILE A 271 -5.92 2.87 16.92
CA ILE A 271 -5.09 4.05 16.68
C ILE A 271 -3.94 3.72 15.71
N GLN A 272 -3.29 2.56 15.87
CA GLN A 272 -2.24 2.12 14.96
C GLN A 272 -2.76 1.90 13.53
N ARG A 273 -3.95 1.28 13.38
CA ARG A 273 -4.59 1.12 12.07
C ARG A 273 -4.87 2.46 11.41
N VAL A 274 -5.45 3.42 12.15
CA VAL A 274 -5.75 4.77 11.63
C VAL A 274 -4.46 5.51 11.23
N ARG A 275 -3.37 5.40 12.01
CA ARG A 275 -2.06 6.00 11.65
C ARG A 275 -1.40 5.38 10.42
N SER A 276 -1.72 4.12 10.12
CA SER A 276 -1.19 3.45 8.92
C SER A 276 -1.85 3.91 7.62
N LEU A 277 -2.91 4.73 7.69
CA LEU A 277 -3.62 5.19 6.52
C LEU A 277 -2.81 6.28 5.77
N PRO A 278 -2.67 6.21 4.44
CA PRO A 278 -1.94 7.21 3.64
C PRO A 278 -2.47 8.65 3.79
N CYS A 279 -3.78 8.77 3.97
CA CYS A 279 -4.49 10.02 4.20
C CYS A 279 -4.48 10.48 5.67
N ALA A 280 -3.89 9.71 6.59
CA ALA A 280 -3.67 10.17 7.95
C ALA A 280 -2.61 11.28 7.98
N ASP A 281 -2.94 12.40 8.62
CA ASP A 281 -1.93 13.36 9.01
C ASP A 281 -1.28 12.88 10.32
N ASN A 282 -0.20 12.11 10.17
CA ASN A 282 0.50 11.54 11.32
C ASN A 282 1.02 12.62 12.27
N ALA A 283 1.40 13.80 11.80
CA ALA A 283 1.83 14.89 12.68
C ALA A 283 0.67 15.44 13.51
N ALA A 284 -0.48 15.63 12.89
CA ALA A 284 -1.66 16.15 13.59
C ALA A 284 -2.31 15.10 14.52
N ILE A 285 -2.38 13.83 14.12
CA ILE A 285 -2.79 12.72 15.02
C ILE A 285 -1.83 12.62 16.21
N SER A 286 -0.53 12.78 15.97
CA SER A 286 0.48 12.83 17.03
C SER A 286 0.22 13.97 17.99
N GLY A 287 -0.15 15.15 17.49
CA GLY A 287 -0.58 16.28 18.30
C GLY A 287 -1.79 15.95 19.18
N ILE A 288 -2.83 15.31 18.65
CA ILE A 288 -4.04 14.94 19.41
C ILE A 288 -3.75 13.93 20.51
N LEU A 289 -3.03 12.86 20.18
CA LEU A 289 -2.57 11.86 21.15
C LEU A 289 -1.82 12.56 22.28
N PHE A 290 -0.96 13.50 21.93
CA PHE A 290 -0.17 14.23 22.90
C PHE A 290 -1.02 15.17 23.77
N PHE A 291 -1.84 16.05 23.19
CA PHE A 291 -2.68 17.00 23.93
C PHE A 291 -3.73 16.34 24.83
N ARG A 292 -4.15 15.10 24.53
CA ARG A 292 -5.08 14.35 25.38
C ARG A 292 -4.38 13.50 26.44
N VAL A 293 -3.18 13.01 26.16
CA VAL A 293 -2.36 12.30 27.15
C VAL A 293 -1.71 13.27 28.14
N LEU A 294 -1.33 14.48 27.71
CA LEU A 294 -0.63 15.47 28.54
C LEU A 294 -1.42 15.89 29.82
N PRO A 295 -2.73 16.17 29.79
CA PRO A 295 -3.49 16.48 31.01
C PRO A 295 -3.59 15.30 31.98
N ARG A 296 -3.52 14.05 31.48
CA ARG A 296 -3.42 12.85 32.34
C ARG A 296 -2.04 12.74 32.99
N ILE A 297 -1.01 13.29 32.35
CA ILE A 297 0.35 13.34 32.89
C ILE A 297 0.49 14.43 33.98
N THR A 298 -0.17 15.58 33.86
CA THR A 298 0.10 16.73 34.73
C THR A 298 -0.43 16.63 36.16
N SER A 299 -1.37 15.72 36.46
CA SER A 299 -1.88 15.53 37.84
C SER A 299 -1.63 14.14 38.44
N THR A 300 -1.51 13.09 37.62
CA THR A 300 -1.38 11.69 38.08
C THR A 300 -0.50 10.82 37.16
N ALA A 301 0.50 11.40 36.49
CA ALA A 301 1.41 10.65 35.61
C ALA A 301 1.95 9.39 36.31
N THR A 302 1.54 8.23 35.79
CA THR A 302 2.10 6.94 36.19
C THR A 302 3.28 6.60 35.29
N ALA A 303 4.11 5.64 35.70
CA ALA A 303 5.16 5.09 34.86
C ALA A 303 4.62 4.55 33.51
N ALA A 304 3.36 4.09 33.48
CA ALA A 304 2.70 3.60 32.27
C ALA A 304 2.45 4.71 31.23
N SER A 305 1.96 5.88 31.64
CA SER A 305 1.73 7.01 30.71
C SER A 305 3.04 7.55 30.10
N LEU A 306 4.14 7.48 30.87
CA LEU A 306 5.47 7.89 30.39
C LEU A 306 6.10 6.86 29.43
N ALA A 307 5.84 5.56 29.67
CA ALA A 307 6.27 4.49 28.76
C ALA A 307 5.53 4.56 27.42
N GLU A 308 4.24 4.93 27.41
CA GLU A 308 3.48 5.14 26.18
C GLU A 308 4.03 6.29 25.33
N VAL A 309 4.36 7.44 25.95
CA VAL A 309 5.01 8.56 25.25
C VAL A 309 6.39 8.13 24.71
N THR A 310 7.13 7.30 25.43
CA THR A 310 8.46 6.83 25.01
C THR A 310 8.39 5.85 23.83
N ASP A 311 7.52 4.83 23.89
CA ASP A 311 7.29 3.92 22.75
C ASP A 311 6.76 4.68 21.53
N PHE A 312 5.91 5.67 21.77
CA PHE A 312 5.40 6.55 20.71
C PHE A 312 6.52 7.32 20.00
N CYS A 313 7.46 7.91 20.74
CA CYS A 313 8.58 8.67 20.17
C CYS A 313 9.65 7.78 19.52
N GLY A 314 9.79 6.52 19.96
CA GLY A 314 10.77 5.59 19.40
C GLY A 314 10.44 5.11 17.99
N ARG A 315 9.17 5.15 17.56
CA ARG A 315 8.71 4.61 16.27
C ARG A 315 8.63 5.64 15.13
N ASP A 316 8.65 6.94 15.43
CA ASP A 316 8.52 8.00 14.44
C ASP A 316 9.51 9.16 14.71
N PRO A 317 10.78 9.03 14.29
CA PRO A 317 11.82 10.03 14.54
C PRO A 317 11.50 11.41 13.96
N ALA A 318 10.76 11.46 12.83
CA ALA A 318 10.38 12.72 12.20
C ALA A 318 9.35 13.46 13.08
N GLY A 319 8.36 12.73 13.61
CA GLY A 319 7.38 13.26 14.57
C GLY A 319 8.00 13.77 15.87
N VAL A 320 9.13 13.22 16.32
CA VAL A 320 9.79 13.65 17.58
C VAL A 320 10.15 15.13 17.58
N SER A 321 10.55 15.70 16.45
CA SER A 321 10.93 17.12 16.36
C SER A 321 9.75 18.07 16.58
N THR A 322 8.64 17.83 15.89
CA THR A 322 7.39 18.58 16.04
C THR A 322 6.84 18.42 17.45
N VAL A 323 6.82 17.18 17.96
CA VAL A 323 6.39 16.91 19.34
C VAL A 323 7.29 17.65 20.32
N ARG A 324 8.62 17.57 20.20
CA ARG A 324 9.56 18.31 21.08
C ARG A 324 9.28 19.81 21.10
N ALA A 325 9.00 20.44 19.95
CA ALA A 325 8.71 21.86 19.87
C ALA A 325 7.41 22.26 20.61
N THR A 326 6.37 21.42 20.52
CA THR A 326 5.09 21.66 21.19
C THR A 326 5.13 21.31 22.69
N VAL A 327 5.95 20.32 23.06
CA VAL A 327 5.86 19.62 24.35
C VAL A 327 6.97 20.00 25.32
N GLY A 328 8.16 20.28 24.78
CA GLY A 328 9.32 20.68 25.57
C GLY A 328 9.00 21.75 26.63
N PRO A 329 8.25 22.82 26.29
CA PRO A 329 7.85 23.83 27.27
C PRO A 329 6.98 23.28 28.40
N ALA A 330 6.02 22.39 28.13
CA ALA A 330 5.13 21.82 29.15
C ALA A 330 5.86 20.86 30.10
N ILE A 331 6.75 20.01 29.56
CA ILE A 331 7.62 19.14 30.38
C ILE A 331 8.50 19.98 31.30
N THR A 332 9.08 21.05 30.76
CA THR A 332 9.92 22.00 31.49
C THR A 332 9.14 22.71 32.60
N SER A 333 7.92 23.16 32.31
CA SER A 333 7.03 23.79 33.28
C SER A 333 6.67 22.85 34.44
N LEU A 334 6.35 21.59 34.13
CA LEU A 334 6.00 20.59 35.14
C LEU A 334 7.19 20.23 36.03
N ALA A 335 8.40 20.16 35.46
CA ALA A 335 9.63 19.97 36.25
C ALA A 335 9.88 21.16 37.18
N ASN A 336 9.65 22.40 36.72
CA ASN A 336 9.78 23.59 37.56
C ASN A 336 8.74 23.61 38.70
N GLU A 337 7.49 23.25 38.41
CA GLU A 337 6.42 23.18 39.40
C GLU A 337 6.76 22.18 40.52
N ARG A 338 7.26 20.99 40.16
CA ARG A 338 7.65 19.94 41.11
C ARG A 338 8.86 20.30 41.98
N LEU A 339 9.69 21.23 41.53
CA LEU A 339 10.83 21.73 42.28
C LEU A 339 10.52 23.01 43.09
N ASN A 340 9.31 23.55 42.97
CA ASN A 340 8.89 24.69 43.76
C ASN A 340 8.36 24.22 45.13
N GLY A 341 9.14 24.43 46.19
CA GLY A 341 8.75 24.14 47.56
C GLY A 341 9.47 22.93 48.14
N TRP A 342 8.77 22.15 48.97
CA TRP A 342 9.33 20.93 49.55
C TRP A 342 9.39 19.83 48.50
N VAL A 343 10.58 19.29 48.25
CA VAL A 343 10.83 18.30 47.20
C VAL A 343 11.03 16.92 47.84
N SER A 344 10.22 15.95 47.44
CA SER A 344 10.35 14.56 47.87
C SER A 344 11.24 13.76 46.92
N ASP A 345 11.69 12.57 47.34
CA ASP A 345 12.43 11.67 46.45
C ASP A 345 11.57 11.18 45.27
N ALA A 346 10.25 11.12 45.44
CA ALA A 346 9.31 10.79 44.37
C ALA A 346 9.26 11.88 43.29
N ASP A 347 9.42 13.15 43.66
CA ASP A 347 9.51 14.26 42.70
C ASP A 347 10.82 14.19 41.90
N ILE A 348 11.93 13.81 42.53
CA ILE A 348 13.21 13.59 41.85
C ILE A 348 13.12 12.40 40.88
N ASP A 349 12.52 11.28 41.28
CA ASP A 349 12.27 10.14 40.39
C ASP A 349 11.43 10.53 39.19
N PHE A 350 10.42 11.39 39.41
CA PHE A 350 9.57 11.89 38.36
C PHE A 350 10.33 12.78 37.36
N ILE A 351 11.15 13.70 37.86
CA ILE A 351 12.00 14.57 37.02
C ILE A 351 13.02 13.75 36.24
N GLU A 352 13.63 12.73 36.85
CA GLU A 352 14.55 11.82 36.16
C GLU A 352 13.87 11.11 34.98
N ARG A 353 12.63 10.65 35.18
CA ARG A 353 11.83 10.05 34.10
C ARG A 353 11.50 11.06 33.01
N LEU A 354 11.07 12.28 33.36
CA LEU A 354 10.80 13.34 32.39
C LEU A 354 12.03 13.70 31.55
N TYR A 355 13.19 13.85 32.20
CA TYR A 355 14.44 14.23 31.55
C TYR A 355 14.92 13.19 30.54
N ARG A 356 14.62 11.91 30.78
CA ARG A 356 14.97 10.79 29.89
C ARG A 356 14.03 10.61 28.71
N LEU A 357 12.92 11.34 28.64
CA LEU A 357 12.01 11.26 27.50
C LEU A 357 12.71 11.76 26.22
N PRO A 358 12.57 11.08 25.07
CA PRO A 358 13.16 11.53 23.80
C PRO A 358 12.69 12.92 23.34
N VAL A 359 11.49 13.32 23.79
CA VAL A 359 10.84 14.60 23.49
C VAL A 359 11.16 15.71 24.49
N ALA A 360 11.87 15.40 25.58
CA ALA A 360 12.31 16.44 26.49
C ALA A 360 13.29 17.37 25.75
N ASP A 361 13.01 18.67 25.78
CA ASP A 361 14.02 19.66 25.44
C ASP A 361 15.04 19.70 26.58
N GLN A 362 16.11 18.92 26.42
CA GLN A 362 17.14 18.81 27.44
C GLN A 362 17.81 20.15 27.74
N ALA A 363 17.90 21.07 26.78
CA ALA A 363 18.49 22.38 27.01
C ALA A 363 17.60 23.20 27.95
N SER A 364 16.30 23.25 27.66
CA SER A 364 15.30 23.92 28.51
C SER A 364 15.20 23.26 29.89
N MET A 365 15.21 21.93 29.96
CA MET A 365 15.24 21.20 31.23
C MET A 365 16.50 21.50 32.04
N ARG A 366 17.70 21.52 31.41
CA ARG A 366 18.94 21.89 32.12
C ARG A 366 18.88 23.31 32.67
N ALA A 367 18.30 24.25 31.92
CA ALA A 367 18.15 25.64 32.36
C ALA A 367 17.26 25.77 33.61
N VAL A 368 16.22 24.95 33.72
CA VAL A 368 15.35 24.89 34.92
C VAL A 368 15.98 24.12 36.07
N LEU A 369 16.56 22.95 35.80
CA LEU A 369 17.09 22.07 36.84
C LEU A 369 18.41 22.58 37.44
N GLY A 370 19.24 23.26 36.65
CA GLY A 370 20.57 23.73 37.04
C GLY A 370 20.58 24.57 38.31
N PRO A 371 19.85 25.70 38.36
CA PRO A 371 19.76 26.54 39.56
C PRO A 371 19.21 25.78 40.77
N ARG A 372 18.25 24.88 40.55
CA ARG A 372 17.62 24.12 41.65
C ARG A 372 18.54 23.08 42.28
N ALA A 373 19.55 22.58 41.54
CA ALA A 373 20.47 21.56 42.03
C ALA A 373 21.29 22.00 43.26
N THR A 374 21.44 23.29 43.51
CA THR A 374 22.11 23.84 44.70
C THR A 374 21.14 24.10 45.85
N ASP A 375 19.86 24.31 45.53
CA ASP A 375 18.85 24.87 46.42
C ASP A 375 18.04 23.80 47.17
N LEU A 376 18.14 22.53 46.77
CA LEU A 376 17.47 21.44 47.47
C LEU A 376 18.09 21.17 48.84
N TRP A 377 17.24 20.97 49.83
CA TRP A 377 17.64 20.70 51.22
C TRP A 377 18.41 19.37 51.38
N SER A 378 17.97 18.31 50.69
CA SER A 378 18.61 17.00 50.78
C SER A 378 19.87 16.92 49.92
N PHE A 379 20.99 16.52 50.53
CA PHE A 379 22.23 16.24 49.79
C PHE A 379 22.03 15.15 48.73
N GLY A 380 21.27 14.09 49.04
CA GLY A 380 21.00 13.01 48.09
C GLY A 380 20.26 13.49 46.84
N GLN A 381 19.23 14.33 47.02
CA GLN A 381 18.46 14.88 45.91
C GLN A 381 19.31 15.80 45.03
N ARG A 382 20.17 16.65 45.64
CA ARG A 382 21.13 17.50 44.91
C ARG A 382 22.07 16.67 44.05
N MET A 383 22.64 15.60 44.61
CA MET A 383 23.55 14.72 43.88
C MET A 383 22.85 14.02 42.72
N ARG A 384 21.61 13.54 42.91
CA ARG A 384 20.83 12.94 41.82
C ARG A 384 20.52 13.94 40.71
N LEU A 385 20.10 15.17 41.04
CA LEU A 385 19.84 16.19 40.02
C LEU A 385 21.11 16.55 39.23
N ARG A 386 22.28 16.63 39.90
CA ARG A 386 23.58 16.84 39.25
C ARG A 386 23.95 15.68 38.31
N VAL A 387 23.69 14.44 38.70
CA VAL A 387 23.91 13.27 37.83
C VAL A 387 23.01 13.34 36.59
N ILE A 388 21.73 13.70 36.74
CA ILE A 388 20.81 13.89 35.62
C ILE A 388 21.38 14.94 34.65
N LEU A 389 21.78 16.11 35.16
CA LEU A 389 22.37 17.20 34.37
C LEU A 389 23.68 16.81 33.67
N ALA A 390 24.53 16.01 34.32
CA ALA A 390 25.80 15.54 33.78
C ALA A 390 25.63 14.39 32.78
N SER A 391 24.56 13.60 32.89
CA SER A 391 24.27 12.45 32.03
C SER A 391 23.74 12.81 30.64
N GLY A 392 23.57 14.10 30.35
CA GLY A 392 23.03 14.60 29.09
C GLY A 392 23.81 14.05 27.90
N ARG A 393 23.21 13.10 27.18
CA ARG A 393 23.68 12.69 25.85
C ARG A 393 23.61 13.94 24.94
N PRO A 394 24.68 14.27 24.19
CA PRO A 394 24.64 15.34 23.21
C PRO A 394 23.55 15.12 22.17
#